data_AF-A0A1Q3BGW9-F1
#
_entry.id   AF-A0A1Q3BGW9-F1
#
_cell.length_a   1.000
_cell.length_b   1.000
_cell.length_c   1.000
_cell.angle_alpha   90.00
_cell.angle_beta   90.00
_cell.angle_gamma   90.00
#
_symmetry.space_group_name_H-M   'P 1'
#
loop_
_entity.id
_entity.type
_entity.pdbx_description
1 polymer ?
#
loop_
_entity_poly.entity_id
_entity_poly.type
_entity_poly.pdbx_seq_one_letter_code
_entity_poly.pdbx_strand_id
1 'polypeptide(L)'
;MTHELRMSDQERNDPKKKTIALKASNDEERNTSKSEKDEKEVICYECDKPSHIRPDCPKLKKKKDKVKNKVMIATWSDNDDSSSDEGENEGIANIAFMAMEDDCEVNTSSLSYNELQCEYDDLLDVLNDLNREYLLLKKIANDRAKENVELKNCILELKKDEGMNEKNSSFEKENLDLKSEIGALKKTFSKFSSSNDKLDRLLGMQRCVFDRADLGFDEMKK
;
A
#
# COMPACT_ATOMS: atom_id res chain seq x y z
N MET A 1 -18.67 -57.17 21.88
CA MET A 1 -17.60 -56.19 22.15
C MET A 1 -18.17 -54.81 21.93
N THR A 2 -18.58 -54.17 23.01
CA THR A 2 -18.90 -52.76 23.09
C THR A 2 -17.62 -51.94 22.92
N HIS A 3 -17.64 -50.88 22.11
CA HIS A 3 -17.05 -49.61 22.51
C HIS A 3 -17.71 -48.46 21.76
N GLU A 4 -18.20 -47.53 22.57
CA GLU A 4 -18.94 -46.32 22.28
C GLU A 4 -18.04 -45.10 22.04
N LEU A 5 -18.63 -44.09 21.40
CA LEU A 5 -18.46 -42.63 21.52
C LEU A 5 -17.12 -42.00 21.06
N ARG A 6 -17.18 -41.03 20.15
CA ARG A 6 -17.51 -39.62 20.47
C ARG A 6 -17.63 -38.76 19.20
N MET A 7 -18.76 -38.08 19.03
CA MET A 7 -18.90 -36.96 18.09
C MET A 7 -18.52 -35.67 18.82
N SER A 8 -17.71 -34.83 18.17
CA SER A 8 -17.41 -33.48 18.65
C SER A 8 -18.16 -32.48 17.79
N ASP A 9 -19.09 -31.77 18.42
CA ASP A 9 -19.75 -30.59 17.88
C ASP A 9 -18.75 -29.43 17.78
N GLN A 10 -18.66 -28.77 16.62
CA GLN A 10 -18.16 -27.40 16.56
C GLN A 10 -19.04 -26.55 15.63
N GLU A 11 -19.59 -25.53 16.29
CA GLU A 11 -20.49 -24.45 15.90
C GLU A 11 -20.42 -23.94 14.45
N ARG A 12 -21.63 -23.82 13.88
CA ARG A 12 -21.95 -23.02 12.69
C ARG A 12 -21.69 -21.54 13.01
N ASN A 13 -20.86 -20.88 12.22
CA ASN A 13 -20.77 -19.42 12.16
C ASN A 13 -21.11 -18.95 10.74
N ASP A 14 -22.27 -18.32 10.58
CA ASP A 14 -22.71 -17.66 9.35
C ASP A 14 -21.84 -16.43 9.02
N PRO A 15 -21.45 -16.19 7.74
CA PRO A 15 -20.77 -14.97 7.36
C PRO A 15 -21.77 -13.81 7.23
N LYS A 16 -21.70 -12.85 8.17
CA LYS A 16 -22.42 -11.57 8.10
C LYS A 16 -21.91 -10.73 6.92
N LYS A 17 -22.78 -10.46 5.95
CA LYS A 17 -22.59 -9.46 4.89
C LYS A 17 -22.33 -8.08 5.51
N LYS A 18 -21.23 -7.43 5.15
CA LYS A 18 -20.98 -6.00 5.44
C LYS A 18 -20.84 -5.24 4.13
N THR A 19 -21.86 -4.45 3.84
CA THR A 19 -21.90 -3.38 2.84
C THR A 19 -20.97 -2.26 3.27
N ILE A 20 -20.01 -1.87 2.42
CA ILE A 20 -19.16 -0.69 2.64
C ILE A 20 -19.71 0.44 1.78
N ALA A 21 -20.27 1.45 2.45
CA ALA A 21 -20.63 2.73 1.86
C ALA A 21 -19.37 3.59 1.70
N LEU A 22 -19.10 4.07 0.48
CA LEU A 22 -18.06 5.06 0.21
C LEU A 22 -18.61 6.46 0.56
N LYS A 23 -18.03 7.10 1.58
CA LYS A 23 -18.20 8.54 1.81
C LYS A 23 -17.06 9.29 1.12
N ALA A 24 -17.43 10.25 0.29
CA ALA A 24 -16.56 11.24 -0.30
C ALA A 24 -16.16 12.29 0.75
N SER A 25 -14.87 12.62 0.80
CA SER A 25 -14.38 13.85 1.41
C SER A 25 -13.53 14.56 0.37
N ASN A 26 -14.00 15.72 -0.06
CA ASN A 26 -13.21 16.74 -0.75
C ASN A 26 -12.20 17.29 0.24
N ASP A 27 -10.95 17.49 -0.18
CA ASP A 27 -10.12 18.58 0.32
C ASP A 27 -9.23 19.10 -0.80
N GLU A 28 -9.26 20.42 -0.90
CA GLU A 28 -8.54 21.25 -1.87
C GLU A 28 -7.10 21.53 -1.46
N GLU A 29 -6.30 21.75 -2.51
CA GLU A 29 -5.10 22.58 -2.62
C GLU A 29 -3.72 22.16 -2.06
N ARG A 30 -2.83 21.97 -3.07
CA ARG A 30 -1.46 22.48 -3.22
C ARG A 30 -0.37 21.91 -2.29
N ASN A 31 0.59 21.21 -2.91
CA ASN A 31 1.81 21.87 -3.40
C ASN A 31 2.67 20.94 -4.28
N THR A 32 3.38 21.59 -5.18
CA THR A 32 4.17 21.08 -6.29
C THR A 32 5.45 20.35 -5.87
N SER A 33 5.70 19.17 -6.44
CA SER A 33 7.06 18.71 -6.74
C SER A 33 7.08 17.86 -8.01
N LYS A 34 8.10 18.11 -8.80
CA LYS A 34 8.31 17.75 -10.19
C LYS A 34 8.85 16.32 -10.26
N SER A 35 8.15 15.41 -10.92
CA SER A 35 8.74 14.15 -11.39
C SER A 35 8.19 13.87 -12.78
N GLU A 36 9.09 13.96 -13.75
CA GLU A 36 8.91 13.62 -15.16
C GLU A 36 8.16 12.28 -15.28
N LYS A 37 6.90 12.35 -15.72
CA LYS A 37 6.21 11.19 -16.25
C LYS A 37 6.53 11.17 -17.73
N ASP A 38 7.20 10.13 -18.19
CA ASP A 38 7.20 9.76 -19.58
C ASP A 38 5.73 9.55 -20.00
N GLU A 39 5.13 10.61 -20.52
CA GLU A 39 3.85 10.56 -21.21
C GLU A 39 4.07 9.69 -22.44
N LYS A 40 3.80 8.38 -22.29
CA LYS A 40 3.79 7.45 -23.43
C LYS A 40 2.86 8.05 -24.47
N GLU A 41 3.45 8.56 -25.54
CA GLU A 41 2.74 9.20 -26.63
C GLU A 41 1.64 8.24 -27.09
N VAL A 42 0.38 8.68 -27.00
CA VAL A 42 -0.74 7.84 -27.40
C VAL A 42 -0.73 7.75 -28.93
N ILE A 43 -0.27 6.62 -29.46
CA ILE A 43 -0.15 6.34 -30.90
C ILE A 43 -1.38 5.57 -31.39
N CYS A 44 -1.96 6.03 -32.50
CA CYS A 44 -3.06 5.35 -33.16
C CYS A 44 -2.56 4.20 -34.04
N TYR A 45 -2.92 2.95 -33.72
CA TYR A 45 -2.56 1.75 -34.50
C TYR A 45 -3.08 1.69 -35.95
N GLU A 46 -3.99 2.59 -36.37
CA GLU A 46 -4.52 2.61 -37.76
C GLU A 46 -3.79 3.63 -38.64
N CYS A 47 -3.11 4.62 -38.05
CA CYS A 47 -2.38 5.63 -38.82
C CYS A 47 -0.98 5.95 -38.32
N ASP A 48 -0.52 5.29 -37.25
CA ASP A 48 0.77 5.42 -36.60
C ASP A 48 1.15 6.86 -36.25
N LYS A 49 0.14 7.68 -35.93
CA LYS A 49 0.35 9.08 -35.50
C LYS A 49 0.13 9.20 -34.00
N PRO A 50 1.05 9.87 -33.28
CA PRO A 50 0.78 10.29 -31.92
C PRO A 50 -0.29 11.37 -31.93
N SER A 51 -1.25 11.30 -31.00
CA SER A 51 -2.24 12.35 -30.62
C SER A 51 -3.61 11.75 -30.28
N HIS A 52 -3.93 10.54 -30.76
CA HIS A 52 -5.26 9.96 -30.60
C HIS A 52 -5.21 8.44 -30.56
N ILE A 53 -6.21 7.81 -29.95
CA ILE A 53 -6.42 6.36 -30.00
C ILE A 53 -7.22 5.97 -31.24
N ARG A 54 -7.16 4.68 -31.63
CA ARG A 54 -7.84 4.12 -32.81
C ARG A 54 -9.28 4.64 -33.02
N PRO A 55 -10.18 4.69 -32.03
CA PRO A 55 -11.57 5.16 -32.22
C PRO A 55 -11.70 6.56 -32.81
N ASP A 56 -10.77 7.46 -32.49
CA ASP A 56 -10.82 8.88 -32.89
C ASP A 56 -10.08 9.15 -34.20
N CYS A 57 -9.57 8.10 -34.86
CA CYS A 57 -8.77 8.24 -36.05
C CYS A 57 -9.55 8.92 -37.19
N PRO A 58 -9.07 10.06 -37.72
CA PRO A 58 -9.72 10.73 -38.85
C PRO A 58 -9.86 9.82 -40.09
N LYS A 59 -8.96 8.83 -40.26
CA LYS A 59 -9.05 7.85 -41.35
C LYS A 59 -10.24 6.89 -41.18
N LEU A 60 -10.66 6.57 -39.95
CA LEU A 60 -11.83 5.72 -39.70
C LEU A 60 -13.14 6.49 -39.90
N LYS A 61 -13.18 7.80 -39.58
CA LYS A 61 -14.36 8.64 -39.82
C LYS A 61 -14.70 8.74 -41.30
N LYS A 62 -13.69 8.88 -42.18
CA LYS A 62 -13.87 8.90 -43.65
C LYS A 62 -14.38 7.59 -44.27
N LYS A 63 -14.27 6.45 -43.57
CA LYS A 63 -14.84 5.16 -44.02
C LYS A 63 -16.34 5.05 -43.71
N LYS A 64 -16.85 5.77 -42.70
CA LYS A 64 -18.28 5.79 -42.35
C LYS A 64 -19.12 6.64 -43.30
N ASP A 65 -18.54 7.68 -43.89
CA ASP A 65 -19.28 8.64 -44.75
C ASP A 65 -19.65 8.11 -46.15
N LYS A 66 -19.20 6.91 -46.54
CA LYS A 66 -19.60 6.25 -47.80
C LYS A 66 -20.75 5.26 -47.68
N VAL A 67 -21.27 5.02 -46.47
CA VAL A 67 -22.49 4.22 -46.28
C VAL A 67 -23.61 5.14 -45.80
N LYS A 68 -24.13 5.94 -46.73
CA LYS A 68 -25.50 6.43 -46.61
C LYS A 68 -26.40 5.39 -47.28
N ASN A 69 -26.97 4.49 -46.50
CA ASN A 69 -28.26 3.91 -46.85
C ASN A 69 -29.08 3.62 -45.58
N LYS A 70 -30.22 4.32 -45.55
CA LYS A 70 -31.45 4.07 -44.81
C LYS A 70 -31.39 4.14 -43.27
N VAL A 71 -31.98 5.24 -42.79
CA VAL A 71 -32.55 5.44 -41.46
C VAL A 71 -33.13 4.15 -40.86
N MET A 72 -32.62 3.76 -39.71
CA MET A 72 -33.41 3.27 -38.58
C MET A 72 -32.72 3.72 -37.30
N ILE A 73 -33.31 4.74 -36.67
CA ILE A 73 -33.03 5.11 -35.30
C ILE A 73 -33.60 3.99 -34.43
N ALA A 74 -32.76 3.34 -33.61
CA ALA A 74 -33.22 2.68 -32.40
C ALA A 74 -32.63 3.47 -31.22
N THR A 75 -33.43 4.42 -30.76
CA THR A 75 -33.40 5.04 -29.43
C THR A 75 -33.28 3.96 -28.35
N TRP A 76 -32.18 3.94 -27.61
CA TRP A 76 -32.12 3.36 -26.26
C TRP A 76 -31.79 4.48 -25.30
N SER A 77 -32.78 5.35 -25.11
CA SER A 77 -32.89 6.21 -23.93
C SER A 77 -33.95 5.58 -23.04
N ASP A 78 -33.50 5.25 -21.84
CA ASP A 78 -34.22 5.19 -20.57
C ASP A 78 -35.62 5.83 -20.60
N ASN A 79 -36.67 5.03 -20.36
CA ASN A 79 -37.69 5.33 -19.34
C ASN A 79 -38.69 4.18 -19.20
N ASP A 80 -39.00 3.87 -17.94
CA ASP A 80 -40.08 2.98 -17.50
C ASP A 80 -41.47 3.43 -17.98
N ASP A 81 -42.36 2.45 -17.99
CA ASP A 81 -43.76 2.50 -17.53
C ASP A 81 -44.86 2.18 -18.58
N SER A 82 -45.65 1.17 -18.17
CA SER A 82 -47.06 0.90 -18.48
C SER A 82 -47.52 0.46 -19.88
N SER A 83 -47.81 -0.85 -19.96
CA SER A 83 -49.17 -1.42 -20.16
C SER A 83 -50.11 -0.74 -21.18
N SER A 84 -50.42 -1.43 -22.28
CA SER A 84 -51.74 -2.06 -22.54
C SER A 84 -51.99 -2.33 -24.04
N ASP A 85 -52.59 -3.49 -24.30
CA ASP A 85 -53.53 -3.87 -25.37
C ASP A 85 -53.06 -4.11 -26.83
N GLU A 86 -53.10 -5.42 -27.17
CA GLU A 86 -53.75 -6.08 -28.31
C GLU A 86 -53.53 -5.54 -29.74
N GLY A 87 -53.08 -6.45 -30.62
CA GLY A 87 -53.12 -6.22 -32.06
C GLY A 87 -52.22 -7.17 -32.85
N GLU A 88 -52.70 -8.39 -33.03
CA GLU A 88 -52.16 -9.45 -33.89
C GLU A 88 -51.64 -8.94 -35.25
N ASN A 89 -50.36 -9.19 -35.52
CA ASN A 89 -49.91 -9.62 -36.85
C ASN A 89 -48.62 -10.42 -36.67
N GLU A 90 -48.80 -11.72 -36.47
CA GLU A 90 -47.76 -12.73 -36.42
C GLU A 90 -47.09 -12.88 -37.80
N GLY A 91 -46.26 -11.89 -38.14
CA GLY A 91 -45.31 -11.98 -39.23
C GLY A 91 -44.08 -12.74 -38.76
N ILE A 92 -44.19 -14.06 -38.59
CA ILE A 92 -43.03 -14.94 -38.38
C ILE A 92 -42.16 -14.83 -39.63
N ALA A 93 -41.14 -13.99 -39.57
CA ALA A 93 -40.08 -13.97 -40.55
C ALA A 93 -39.27 -15.25 -40.39
N ASN A 94 -39.70 -16.32 -41.07
CA ASN A 94 -38.89 -17.52 -41.24
C ASN A 94 -37.62 -17.13 -42.01
N ILE A 95 -36.53 -16.95 -41.28
CA ILE A 95 -35.18 -16.79 -41.84
C ILE A 95 -34.79 -18.15 -42.44
N ALA A 96 -35.17 -18.37 -43.70
CA ALA A 96 -34.73 -19.52 -44.46
C ALA A 96 -33.23 -19.36 -44.80
N PHE A 97 -32.38 -20.12 -44.11
CA PHE A 97 -30.98 -20.31 -44.51
C PHE A 97 -30.94 -21.24 -45.71
N MET A 98 -31.01 -20.67 -46.92
CA MET A 98 -30.59 -21.39 -48.12
C MET A 98 -29.08 -21.55 -48.03
N ALA A 99 -28.61 -22.79 -47.86
CA ALA A 99 -27.20 -23.11 -47.97
C ALA A 99 -26.72 -22.64 -49.34
N MET A 100 -25.73 -21.75 -49.37
CA MET A 100 -24.94 -21.56 -50.57
C MET A 100 -24.15 -22.85 -50.74
N GLU A 101 -24.58 -23.74 -51.65
CA GLU A 101 -23.67 -24.67 -52.31
C GLU A 101 -22.73 -23.82 -53.17
N ASP A 102 -21.87 -23.07 -52.49
CA ASP A 102 -20.65 -22.57 -53.07
C ASP A 102 -19.73 -23.78 -53.01
N ASP A 103 -19.43 -24.36 -54.17
CA ASP A 103 -18.27 -25.20 -54.38
C ASP A 103 -17.03 -24.36 -54.09
N CYS A 104 -16.86 -23.95 -52.84
CA CYS A 104 -15.56 -23.77 -52.25
C CYS A 104 -14.94 -25.16 -52.33
N GLU A 105 -14.32 -25.46 -53.47
CA GLU A 105 -13.15 -26.33 -53.50
C GLU A 105 -12.17 -25.65 -52.54
N VAL A 106 -12.36 -25.94 -51.25
CA VAL A 106 -11.46 -25.52 -50.22
C VAL A 106 -10.16 -26.10 -50.71
N ASN A 107 -9.21 -25.23 -51.03
CA ASN A 107 -7.84 -25.63 -51.28
C ASN A 107 -7.25 -26.07 -49.93
N THR A 108 -7.90 -27.01 -49.26
CA THR A 108 -7.26 -28.02 -48.43
C THR A 108 -6.41 -28.79 -49.41
N SER A 109 -5.23 -28.26 -49.71
CA SER A 109 -4.08 -29.12 -49.96
C SER A 109 -4.14 -30.13 -48.82
N SER A 110 -4.60 -31.35 -49.08
CA SER A 110 -4.69 -32.38 -48.07
C SER A 110 -3.25 -32.62 -47.65
N LEU A 111 -2.82 -31.99 -46.56
CA LEU A 111 -1.48 -32.15 -46.02
C LEU A 111 -1.20 -33.63 -46.03
N SER A 112 -0.08 -34.01 -46.64
CA SER A 112 0.36 -35.39 -46.58
C SER A 112 0.48 -35.77 -45.10
N TYR A 113 0.18 -37.02 -44.75
CA TYR A 113 0.29 -37.50 -43.36
C TYR A 113 1.64 -37.13 -42.73
N ASN A 114 2.72 -37.19 -43.51
CA ASN A 114 4.06 -36.82 -43.06
C ASN A 114 4.20 -35.33 -42.76
N GLU A 115 3.57 -34.44 -43.54
CA GLU A 115 3.60 -33.00 -43.30
C GLU A 115 2.80 -32.66 -42.03
N LEU A 116 1.64 -33.29 -41.83
CA LEU A 116 0.85 -33.14 -40.60
C LEU A 116 1.62 -33.64 -39.36
N GLN A 117 2.36 -34.74 -39.49
CA GLN A 117 3.17 -35.28 -38.41
C GLN A 117 4.30 -34.32 -38.02
N CYS A 118 5.00 -33.71 -39.00
CA CYS A 118 6.03 -32.71 -38.72
C CYS A 118 5.46 -31.49 -37.97
N GLU A 119 4.32 -30.96 -38.41
CA GLU A 119 3.66 -29.83 -37.73
C GLU A 119 3.25 -30.17 -36.28
N TYR A 120 2.81 -31.42 -36.03
CA TYR A 120 2.49 -31.90 -34.68
C TYR A 120 3.74 -31.98 -33.80
N ASP A 121 4.84 -32.51 -34.32
CA ASP A 121 6.11 -32.64 -33.58
C ASP A 121 6.68 -31.25 -33.25
N ASP A 122 6.66 -30.30 -34.21
CA ASP A 122 7.08 -28.91 -34.00
C ASP A 122 6.23 -28.23 -32.92
N LEU A 123 4.90 -28.43 -32.94
CA LEU A 123 4.00 -27.91 -31.91
C LEU A 123 4.28 -28.52 -30.53
N LEU A 124 4.63 -29.81 -30.48
CA LEU A 124 4.97 -30.50 -29.24
C LEU A 124 6.26 -29.96 -28.63
N ASP A 125 7.27 -29.67 -29.45
CA ASP A 125 8.52 -29.06 -29.02
C ASP A 125 8.29 -27.66 -28.43
N VAL A 126 7.51 -26.81 -29.12
CA VAL A 126 7.13 -25.49 -28.60
C VAL A 126 6.36 -25.60 -27.28
N LEU A 127 5.46 -26.57 -27.15
CA LEU A 127 4.72 -26.81 -25.90
C LEU A 127 5.66 -27.21 -24.75
N ASN A 128 6.63 -28.08 -25.02
CA ASN A 128 7.61 -28.52 -24.03
C ASN A 128 8.50 -27.36 -23.57
N ASP A 129 8.95 -26.52 -24.50
CA ASP A 129 9.74 -25.32 -24.20
C ASP A 129 8.94 -24.33 -23.34
N LEU A 130 7.69 -24.06 -23.71
CA LEU A 130 6.80 -23.20 -22.94
C LEU A 130 6.58 -23.74 -21.52
N ASN A 131 6.39 -25.05 -21.36
CA ASN A 131 6.22 -25.67 -20.06
C ASN A 131 7.49 -25.54 -19.20
N ARG A 132 8.68 -25.66 -19.80
CA ARG A 132 9.95 -25.41 -19.11
C ARG A 132 10.05 -23.97 -18.61
N GLU A 133 9.72 -22.99 -19.46
CA GLU A 133 9.71 -21.57 -19.06
C GLU A 133 8.71 -21.31 -17.93
N TYR A 134 7.51 -21.88 -18.01
CA TYR A 134 6.49 -21.79 -16.96
C TYR A 134 7.00 -22.32 -15.62
N LEU A 135 7.69 -23.47 -15.61
CA LEU A 135 8.28 -24.02 -14.39
C LEU A 135 9.36 -23.11 -13.79
N LEU A 136 10.19 -22.48 -14.63
CA LEU A 136 11.17 -21.50 -14.19
C LEU A 136 10.50 -20.26 -13.59
N LEU A 137 9.48 -19.73 -14.26
CA LEU A 137 8.73 -18.57 -13.80
C LEU A 137 8.03 -18.84 -12.46
N LYS A 138 7.44 -20.03 -12.31
CA LYS A 138 6.83 -20.49 -11.06
C LYS A 138 7.86 -20.57 -9.93
N LYS A 139 9.08 -21.04 -10.21
CA LYS A 139 10.16 -21.07 -9.23
C LYS A 139 10.56 -19.66 -8.80
N ILE A 140 10.78 -18.75 -9.76
CA ILE A 140 11.11 -17.35 -9.51
C ILE A 140 10.02 -16.68 -8.66
N ALA A 141 8.74 -16.89 -8.98
CA ALA A 141 7.62 -16.34 -8.21
C ALA A 141 7.63 -16.81 -6.75
N ASN A 142 7.91 -18.10 -6.52
CA ASN A 142 8.03 -18.65 -5.16
C ASN A 142 9.23 -18.06 -4.40
N ASP A 143 10.38 -17.92 -5.06
CA ASP A 143 11.57 -17.36 -4.41
C ASP A 143 11.38 -15.87 -4.09
N ARG A 144 10.76 -15.10 -4.99
CA ARG A 144 10.32 -13.72 -4.72
C ARG A 144 9.30 -13.62 -3.59
N ALA A 145 8.40 -14.59 -3.45
CA ALA A 145 7.46 -14.63 -2.33
C ALA A 145 8.17 -14.83 -0.98
N LYS A 146 9.21 -15.68 -0.93
CA LYS A 146 10.04 -15.87 0.27
C LYS A 146 10.83 -14.61 0.61
N GLU A 147 11.51 -14.02 -0.38
CA GLU A 147 12.26 -12.76 -0.21
C GLU A 147 11.36 -11.65 0.33
N ASN A 148 10.12 -11.53 -0.17
CA ASN A 148 9.16 -10.55 0.34
C ASN A 148 8.77 -10.78 1.81
N VAL A 149 8.71 -12.03 2.28
CA VAL A 149 8.45 -12.33 3.70
C VAL A 149 9.67 -11.96 4.55
N GLU A 150 10.87 -12.30 4.09
CA GLU A 150 12.12 -11.94 4.76
C GLU A 150 12.30 -10.42 4.88
N LEU A 151 12.07 -9.67 3.79
CA LEU A 151 12.13 -8.22 3.78
C LEU A 151 11.11 -7.58 4.73
N LYS A 152 9.88 -8.13 4.81
CA LYS A 152 8.89 -7.67 5.79
C LYS A 152 9.39 -7.85 7.23
N ASN A 153 10.05 -8.96 7.53
CA ASN A 153 10.62 -9.21 8.85
C ASN A 153 11.77 -8.24 9.17
N CYS A 154 12.69 -8.00 8.23
CA CYS A 154 13.76 -7.01 8.42
C CYS A 154 13.21 -5.60 8.67
N ILE A 155 12.16 -5.17 7.96
CA ILE A 155 11.49 -3.88 8.20
C ILE A 155 10.91 -3.82 9.62
N LEU A 156 10.31 -4.91 10.10
CA LEU A 156 9.78 -4.97 11.48
C LEU A 156 10.87 -4.87 12.54
N GLU A 157 12.05 -5.42 12.29
CA GLU A 157 13.21 -5.30 13.19
C GLU A 157 13.75 -3.87 13.22
N LEU A 158 13.99 -3.27 12.05
CA LEU A 158 14.48 -1.89 11.97
C LEU A 158 13.55 -0.87 12.65
N LYS A 159 12.23 -1.08 12.58
CA LYS A 159 11.26 -0.23 13.29
C LYS A 159 11.40 -0.30 14.82
N LYS A 160 11.86 -1.43 15.37
CA LYS A 160 12.14 -1.53 16.82
C LYS A 160 13.36 -0.72 17.18
N ASP A 161 14.39 -0.74 16.35
CA ASP A 161 15.62 0.03 16.55
C ASP A 161 15.36 1.53 16.48
N GLU A 162 14.50 1.99 15.57
CA GLU A 162 14.06 3.39 15.49
C GLU A 162 13.40 3.85 16.80
N GLY A 163 12.53 3.02 17.39
CA GLY A 163 11.92 3.32 18.70
C GLY A 163 12.91 3.29 19.87
N MET A 164 14.03 2.56 19.77
CA MET A 164 15.12 2.65 20.75
C MET A 164 15.93 3.94 20.58
N ASN A 165 16.11 4.39 19.34
CA ASN A 165 16.81 5.63 19.04
C ASN A 165 16.08 6.87 19.60
N GLU A 166 14.74 6.90 19.52
CA GLU A 166 13.92 7.94 20.15
C GLU A 166 14.12 8.00 21.67
N LYS A 167 14.12 6.84 22.34
CA LYS A 167 14.37 6.75 23.79
C LYS A 167 15.77 7.25 24.14
N ASN A 168 16.78 6.89 23.36
CA ASN A 168 18.15 7.37 23.56
C ASN A 168 18.21 8.90 23.43
N SER A 169 17.56 9.50 22.43
CA SER A 169 17.50 10.95 22.29
C SER A 169 16.82 11.64 23.48
N SER A 170 15.75 11.04 24.02
CA SER A 170 15.11 11.52 25.24
C SER A 170 16.06 11.46 26.45
N PHE A 171 16.77 10.34 26.62
CA PHE A 171 17.75 10.18 27.71
C PHE A 171 18.94 11.13 27.57
N GLU A 172 19.40 11.43 26.36
CA GLU A 172 20.44 12.43 26.13
C GLU A 172 19.99 13.82 26.58
N LYS A 173 18.75 14.21 26.28
CA LYS A 173 18.19 15.49 26.74
C LYS A 173 18.09 15.56 28.26
N GLU A 174 17.56 14.52 28.89
CA GLU A 174 17.47 14.44 30.36
C GLU A 174 18.86 14.51 31.01
N ASN A 175 19.86 13.83 30.44
CA ASN A 175 21.23 13.91 30.91
C ASN A 175 21.83 15.32 30.80
N LEU A 176 21.50 16.07 29.75
CA LEU A 176 21.92 17.47 29.61
C LEU A 176 21.28 18.37 30.67
N ASP A 177 19.99 18.16 30.95
CA ASP A 177 19.25 18.90 31.98
C ASP A 177 19.81 18.61 33.38
N LEU A 178 20.00 17.33 33.72
CA LEU A 178 20.62 16.91 34.98
C LEU A 178 22.03 17.46 35.15
N LYS A 179 22.83 17.49 34.07
CA LYS A 179 24.19 18.05 34.10
C LYS A 179 24.17 19.55 34.39
N SER A 180 23.18 20.27 33.87
CA SER A 180 22.97 21.70 34.13
C SER A 180 22.56 21.93 35.59
N GLU A 181 21.66 21.12 36.12
CA GLU A 181 21.21 21.17 37.52
C GLU A 181 22.36 20.88 38.50
N ILE A 182 23.17 19.85 38.24
CA ILE A 182 24.38 19.55 39.02
C ILE A 182 25.34 20.76 39.01
N GLY A 183 25.49 21.44 37.87
CA GLY A 183 26.29 22.66 37.77
C GLY A 183 25.77 23.79 38.67
N ALA A 184 24.46 24.01 38.67
CA ALA A 184 23.81 24.99 39.55
C ALA A 184 23.98 24.62 41.02
N LEU A 185 23.76 23.35 41.39
CA LEU A 185 23.86 22.86 42.75
C LEU A 185 25.30 22.91 43.27
N LYS A 186 26.30 22.59 42.44
CA LYS A 186 27.71 22.78 42.80
C LYS A 186 28.01 24.24 43.11
N LYS A 187 27.49 25.18 42.32
CA LYS A 187 27.68 26.62 42.53
C LYS A 187 27.04 27.09 43.84
N THR A 188 25.85 26.61 44.19
CA THR A 188 25.21 26.94 45.47
C THR A 188 25.96 26.33 46.64
N PHE A 189 26.44 25.08 46.50
CA PHE A 189 27.23 24.41 47.52
C PHE A 189 28.56 25.14 47.80
N SER A 190 29.28 25.59 46.77
CA SER A 190 30.50 26.38 46.97
C SER A 190 30.24 27.69 47.73
N LYS A 191 29.12 28.38 47.44
CA LYS A 191 28.72 29.57 48.21
C LYS A 191 28.39 29.23 49.66
N PHE A 192 27.69 28.13 49.89
CA PHE A 192 27.35 27.65 51.23
C PHE A 192 28.62 27.31 52.02
N SER A 193 29.54 26.54 51.43
CA SER A 193 30.86 26.23 52.03
C SER A 193 31.62 27.49 52.41
N SER A 194 31.67 28.49 51.52
CA SER A 194 32.36 29.76 51.81
C SER A 194 31.70 30.57 52.94
N SER A 195 30.39 30.42 53.15
CA SER A 195 29.70 31.03 54.29
C SER A 195 29.97 30.25 55.57
N ASN A 196 30.02 28.93 55.49
CA ASN A 196 30.36 28.07 56.63
C ASN A 196 31.77 28.38 57.15
N ASP A 197 32.76 28.54 56.27
CA ASP A 197 34.12 28.92 56.68
C ASP A 197 34.16 30.27 57.42
N LYS A 198 33.29 31.22 57.03
CA LYS A 198 33.15 32.51 57.74
C LYS A 198 32.50 32.33 59.10
N LEU A 199 31.49 31.46 59.20
CA LEU A 199 30.82 31.13 60.46
C LEU A 199 31.79 30.46 61.44
N ASP A 200 32.58 29.48 60.98
CA ASP A 200 33.58 28.81 61.81
C ASP A 200 34.64 29.79 62.35
N ARG A 201 35.07 30.74 61.51
CA ARG A 201 35.96 31.83 61.97
C ARG A 201 35.32 32.68 63.06
N LEU A 202 34.04 33.02 62.93
CA LEU A 202 33.31 33.80 63.94
C LEU A 202 33.16 33.03 65.25
N LEU A 203 32.79 31.75 65.19
CA LEU A 203 32.65 30.88 66.36
C LEU A 203 34.00 30.64 67.06
N GLY A 204 35.09 30.48 66.30
CA GLY A 204 36.44 30.37 66.85
C GLY A 204 36.93 31.63 67.57
N MET A 205 36.34 32.79 67.30
CA MET A 205 36.61 34.05 68.02
C MET A 205 35.76 34.22 69.29
N GLN A 206 34.80 33.32 69.56
CA GLN A 206 33.91 33.42 70.72
C GLN A 206 34.69 33.13 72.03
N ARG A 207 34.66 34.05 72.99
CA ARG A 207 35.27 33.85 74.32
C ARG A 207 34.59 32.70 75.06
N CYS A 208 35.36 31.99 75.87
CA CYS A 208 34.86 30.88 76.69
C CYS A 208 33.75 31.39 77.62
N VAL A 209 32.64 30.65 77.75
CA VAL A 209 31.42 31.11 78.47
C VAL A 209 31.69 31.45 79.95
N PHE A 210 32.77 30.89 80.51
CA PHE A 210 33.23 31.13 81.88
C PHE A 210 34.22 32.29 82.01
N ASP A 211 34.80 32.76 80.90
CA ASP A 211 35.71 33.90 80.87
C ASP A 211 34.89 35.21 80.80
N ARG A 212 34.51 35.70 81.98
CA ARG A 212 33.81 36.98 82.18
C ARG A 212 34.76 38.12 82.55
N ALA A 213 36.08 37.91 82.44
CA ALA A 213 37.03 38.99 82.59
C ALA A 213 36.69 40.07 81.54
N ASP A 214 36.67 41.34 81.97
CA ASP A 214 36.23 42.53 81.21
C ASP A 214 34.71 42.81 81.19
N LEU A 215 33.85 41.92 81.70
CA LEU A 215 32.41 42.19 81.85
C LEU A 215 32.02 42.72 83.24
N GLY A 216 33.02 43.06 84.07
CA GLY A 216 32.80 43.65 85.40
C GLY A 216 32.35 42.65 86.48
N PHE A 217 32.45 41.34 86.22
CA PHE A 217 32.27 40.32 87.25
C PHE A 217 33.60 40.07 87.98
N ASP A 218 33.62 40.29 89.29
CA ASP A 218 34.77 39.96 90.13
C ASP A 218 34.94 38.44 90.20
N GLU A 219 36.17 37.95 90.01
CA GLU A 219 36.51 36.57 90.29
C GLU A 219 36.25 36.30 91.77
N MET A 220 35.22 35.52 92.08
CA MET A 220 34.95 35.05 93.44
C MET A 220 36.14 34.18 93.90
N LYS A 221 37.10 34.82 94.58
CA LYS A 221 38.24 34.16 95.21
C LYS A 221 37.72 33.15 96.23
N LYS A 222 38.04 31.88 96.01
CA LYS A 222 37.79 30.77 96.95
C LYS A 222 39.04 30.45 97.72
#